data_AF-X1B1L0-F1
#
_entry.id   AF-X1B1L0-F1
#
_cell.length_a   1.000
_cell.length_b   1.000
_cell.length_c   1.000
_cell.angle_alpha   90.00
_cell.angle_beta   90.00
_cell.angle_gamma   90.00
#
_symmetry.space_group_name_H-M   'P 1'
#
loop_
_entity.id
_entity.type
_entity.pdbx_description
1 polymer ?
#
loop_
_entity_poly.entity_id
_entity_poly.type
_entity_poly.pdbx_seq_one_letter_code
_entity_poly.pdbx_strand_id
1 'polypeptide(L)'
;MARQNIAETVKPCPRLEGEVILPGDKSISHRAAIFNSLAWGKAEISNFAPGKDCLATISCLRALGVEIRRGESQNCPTLLVSGTGKDALKEPDDVLNAENSGTTTPHPYANYG
;
A
#
# COMPACT_ATOMS: atom_id res chain seq x y z
N MET A 1 21.27 16.29 1.68
CA MET A 1 21.01 16.91 0.36
C MET A 1 19.57 17.38 0.33
N ALA A 2 19.33 18.68 0.18
CA ALA A 2 18.00 19.29 0.22
C ALA A 2 17.19 18.91 -1.02
N ARG A 3 15.91 18.55 -0.84
CA ARG A 3 14.95 18.34 -1.92
C ARG A 3 14.81 19.64 -2.70
N GLN A 4 15.23 19.66 -3.97
CA GLN A 4 14.92 20.78 -4.85
C GLN A 4 13.41 20.80 -5.09
N ASN A 5 12.78 21.94 -4.83
CA ASN A 5 11.39 22.18 -5.18
C ASN A 5 11.28 22.25 -6.71
N ILE A 6 10.84 21.16 -7.32
CA ILE A 6 10.53 21.14 -8.76
C ILE A 6 9.16 21.83 -8.89
N ALA A 7 9.18 23.09 -9.28
CA ALA A 7 7.97 23.80 -9.66
C ALA A 7 7.69 23.52 -11.14
N GLU A 8 6.64 22.76 -11.43
CA GLU A 8 6.18 22.56 -12.80
C GLU A 8 5.08 23.55 -13.16
N THR A 9 5.19 24.17 -14.34
CA THR A 9 4.18 25.10 -14.86
C THR A 9 3.28 24.38 -15.86
N VAL A 10 2.00 24.27 -15.53
CA VAL A 10 0.98 23.68 -16.42
C VAL A 10 0.38 24.79 -17.27
N LYS A 11 0.37 24.61 -18.61
CA LYS A 11 -0.25 25.55 -19.55
C LYS A 11 -1.77 25.35 -19.62
N PRO A 12 -2.57 26.39 -19.93
CA PRO A 12 -4.02 26.25 -20.09
C PRO A 12 -4.38 25.19 -21.15
N CYS A 13 -5.34 24.32 -20.82
CA CYS A 13 -5.89 23.32 -21.72
C CYS A 13 -7.37 23.66 -21.98
N PRO A 14 -7.75 24.07 -23.20
CA PRO A 14 -9.11 24.52 -23.48
C PRO A 14 -10.15 23.39 -23.48
N ARG A 15 -9.72 22.12 -23.67
CA ARG A 15 -10.59 20.94 -23.65
C ARG A 15 -9.78 19.68 -23.34
N LEU A 16 -10.28 18.84 -22.43
CA LEU A 16 -9.75 17.50 -22.17
C LEU A 16 -10.77 16.45 -22.64
N GLU A 17 -10.37 15.55 -23.53
CA GLU A 17 -11.20 14.45 -24.02
C GLU A 17 -10.42 13.15 -24.07
N GLY A 18 -11.04 12.07 -23.63
CA GLY A 18 -10.45 10.74 -23.63
C GLY A 18 -11.06 9.84 -22.56
N GLU A 19 -10.65 8.58 -22.57
CA GLU A 19 -10.98 7.59 -21.55
C GLU A 19 -9.68 7.16 -20.88
N VAL A 20 -9.69 7.07 -19.55
CA VAL A 20 -8.53 6.66 -18.76
C VAL A 20 -8.94 5.62 -17.75
N ILE A 21 -8.05 4.65 -17.52
CA ILE A 21 -8.18 3.71 -16.41
C ILE A 21 -7.41 4.30 -15.23
N LEU A 22 -8.13 4.55 -14.14
CA LEU A 22 -7.53 5.05 -12.92
C LEU A 22 -6.76 3.92 -12.21
N PRO A 23 -5.63 4.24 -11.56
CA PRO A 23 -4.97 3.29 -10.70
C PRO A 23 -5.89 2.89 -9.53
N GLY A 24 -5.52 1.81 -8.85
CA GLY A 24 -6.18 1.38 -7.62
C GLY A 24 -6.35 2.50 -6.60
N ASP A 25 -7.43 2.45 -5.83
CA ASP A 25 -7.64 3.36 -4.72
C ASP A 25 -6.65 3.07 -3.58
N LYS A 26 -6.03 4.13 -3.06
CA LYS A 26 -5.00 4.04 -2.01
C LYS A 26 -5.56 3.43 -0.71
N SER A 27 -6.73 3.89 -0.26
CA SER A 27 -7.30 3.48 1.01
C SER A 27 -7.80 2.04 0.97
N ILE A 28 -8.43 1.64 -0.14
CA ILE A 28 -8.85 0.26 -0.38
C ILE A 28 -7.63 -0.64 -0.47
N SER A 29 -6.56 -0.21 -1.15
CA SER A 29 -5.32 -1.01 -1.26
C SER A 29 -4.69 -1.29 0.10
N HIS A 30 -4.56 -0.28 0.96
CA HIS A 30 -4.10 -0.47 2.35
C HIS A 30 -4.94 -1.51 3.10
N ARG A 31 -6.26 -1.32 3.12
CA ARG A 31 -7.19 -2.17 3.86
C ARG A 31 -7.24 -3.58 3.30
N ALA A 32 -7.26 -3.73 1.98
CA ALA A 32 -7.26 -5.02 1.31
C ALA A 32 -6.01 -5.83 1.66
N ALA A 33 -4.83 -5.20 1.65
CA ALA A 33 -3.60 -5.87 2.06
C ALA A 33 -3.66 -6.31 3.53
N ILE A 34 -4.04 -5.41 4.44
CA ILE A 34 -4.10 -5.70 5.88
C ILE A 34 -5.11 -6.81 6.19
N PHE A 35 -6.35 -6.70 5.69
CA PHE A 35 -7.39 -7.67 6.01
C PHE A 35 -7.10 -9.05 5.42
N ASN A 36 -6.59 -9.13 4.20
CA ASN A 36 -6.22 -10.44 3.61
C ASN A 36 -5.00 -11.06 4.31
N SER A 37 -4.14 -10.26 4.93
CA SER A 37 -3.02 -10.77 5.74
C SER A 37 -3.49 -11.43 7.03
N LEU A 38 -4.58 -10.93 7.60
CA LEU A 38 -5.19 -11.42 8.85
C LEU A 38 -6.24 -12.50 8.62
N ALA A 39 -6.76 -12.61 7.40
CA ALA A 39 -7.72 -13.64 7.01
C ALA A 39 -7.05 -15.03 6.97
N TRP A 40 -7.87 -16.07 6.89
CA TRP A 40 -7.39 -17.43 6.61
C TRP A 40 -7.45 -17.72 5.11
N GLY A 41 -6.35 -18.24 4.55
CA GLY A 41 -6.30 -18.72 3.17
C GLY A 41 -5.54 -17.78 2.24
N LYS A 42 -5.77 -17.93 0.93
CA LYS A 42 -5.09 -17.16 -0.11
C LYS A 42 -6.06 -16.22 -0.80
N ALA A 43 -5.62 -15.00 -1.06
CA ALA A 43 -6.39 -13.98 -1.75
C ALA A 43 -5.59 -13.35 -2.89
N GLU A 44 -6.29 -13.02 -3.97
CA GLU A 44 -5.77 -12.23 -5.08
C GLU A 44 -6.39 -10.83 -5.02
N ILE A 45 -5.54 -9.81 -4.99
CA ILE A 45 -5.93 -8.39 -4.99
C ILE A 45 -5.47 -7.79 -6.31
N SER A 46 -6.42 -7.56 -7.22
CA SER A 46 -6.19 -6.92 -8.52
C SER A 46 -6.33 -5.39 -8.44
N ASN A 47 -5.75 -4.70 -9.43
CA ASN A 47 -5.70 -3.24 -9.50
C ASN A 47 -5.23 -2.56 -8.20
N PHE A 48 -4.15 -3.08 -7.61
CA PHE A 48 -3.56 -2.53 -6.39
C PHE A 48 -2.88 -1.17 -6.65
N ALA A 49 -3.06 -0.20 -5.75
CA ALA A 49 -2.48 1.12 -5.88
C ALA A 49 -0.92 1.06 -5.85
N PRO A 50 -0.22 1.54 -6.90
CA PRO A 50 1.23 1.40 -7.00
C PRO A 50 2.02 2.45 -6.18
N GLY A 51 1.33 3.28 -5.39
CA GLY A 51 1.94 4.37 -4.64
C GLY A 51 2.90 3.88 -3.54
N LYS A 52 3.90 4.70 -3.22
CA LYS A 52 4.91 4.41 -2.17
C LYS A 52 4.27 4.02 -0.85
N ASP A 53 3.20 4.72 -0.47
CA ASP A 53 2.43 4.43 0.74
C ASP A 53 1.96 2.97 0.81
N CYS A 54 1.33 2.48 -0.26
CA CYS A 54 0.79 1.12 -0.30
C CYS A 54 1.91 0.09 -0.38
N LEU A 55 3.01 0.40 -1.07
CA LEU A 55 4.21 -0.45 -1.09
C LEU A 55 4.86 -0.54 0.30
N ALA A 56 4.90 0.54 1.06
CA ALA A 56 5.38 0.54 2.45
C ALA A 56 4.52 -0.38 3.33
N THR A 57 3.19 -0.38 3.17
CA THR A 57 2.32 -1.35 3.86
C THR A 57 2.68 -2.79 3.52
N ILE A 58 2.92 -3.11 2.24
CA ILE A 58 3.34 -4.46 1.85
C ILE A 58 4.67 -4.85 2.50
N SER A 59 5.63 -3.92 2.56
CA SER A 59 6.90 -4.15 3.25
C SER A 59 6.71 -4.43 4.74
N CYS A 60 5.87 -3.65 5.43
CA CYS A 60 5.55 -3.88 6.83
C CYS A 60 4.89 -5.26 7.04
N LEU A 61 3.91 -5.62 6.22
CA LEU A 61 3.24 -6.91 6.33
C LEU A 61 4.20 -8.08 6.07
N ARG A 62 5.13 -7.95 5.13
CA ARG A 62 6.20 -8.95 4.92
C ARG A 62 7.13 -9.06 6.11
N ALA A 63 7.52 -7.93 6.73
CA ALA A 63 8.32 -7.92 7.94
C ALA A 63 7.60 -8.61 9.12
N LEU A 64 6.27 -8.49 9.17
CA LEU A 64 5.41 -9.20 10.12
C LEU A 64 5.18 -10.69 9.76
N GLY A 65 5.86 -11.21 8.73
CA GLY A 65 5.83 -12.62 8.34
C GLY A 65 4.72 -13.00 7.36
N VAL A 66 4.00 -12.03 6.78
CA VAL A 66 2.96 -12.31 5.78
C VAL A 66 3.59 -12.62 4.43
N GLU A 67 3.17 -13.73 3.82
CA GLU A 67 3.60 -14.08 2.48
C GLU A 67 2.80 -13.31 1.44
N ILE A 68 3.46 -12.33 0.80
CA ILE A 68 2.87 -11.50 -0.26
C ILE A 68 3.73 -11.59 -1.53
N ARG A 69 3.15 -12.07 -2.62
CA ARG A 69 3.78 -12.19 -3.95
C ARG A 69 3.10 -11.29 -4.97
N ARG A 70 3.77 -10.98 -6.09
CA ARG A 70 3.12 -10.35 -7.24
C ARG A 70 2.34 -11.42 -8.01
N GLY A 71 1.12 -11.10 -8.42
CA GLY A 71 0.32 -11.94 -9.32
C GLY A 71 0.79 -11.82 -10.76
N GLU A 72 0.26 -12.69 -11.62
CA GLU A 72 0.70 -12.84 -13.03
C GLU A 72 0.00 -11.88 -14.00
N SER A 73 -0.99 -11.11 -13.54
CA SER A 73 -1.71 -10.16 -14.37
C SER A 73 -0.78 -9.10 -14.98
N GLN A 74 -0.77 -9.03 -16.31
CA GLN A 74 -0.01 -8.01 -17.05
C GLN A 74 -0.78 -6.69 -17.21
N ASN A 75 -2.09 -6.72 -16.97
CA ASN A 75 -2.99 -5.59 -17.26
C ASN A 75 -3.09 -4.60 -16.11
N CYS A 76 -2.90 -5.06 -14.87
CA CYS A 76 -2.96 -4.22 -13.69
C CYS A 76 -2.08 -4.79 -12.58
N PRO A 77 -1.61 -3.96 -11.63
CA PRO A 77 -0.86 -4.45 -10.49
C PRO A 77 -1.70 -5.43 -9.67
N THR A 78 -1.24 -6.67 -9.54
CA THR A 78 -1.91 -7.71 -8.77
C THR A 78 -1.01 -8.27 -7.67
N LEU A 79 -1.58 -8.54 -6.50
CA LEU A 79 -0.90 -9.17 -5.37
C LEU A 79 -1.58 -10.49 -4.99
N LEU A 80 -0.78 -11.48 -4.62
CA LEU A 80 -1.22 -12.72 -3.99
C LEU A 80 -0.82 -12.67 -2.51
N VAL A 81 -1.79 -12.68 -1.62
CA VAL A 81 -1.60 -12.61 -0.16
C VAL A 81 -2.00 -13.94 0.45
N SER A 82 -1.11 -14.57 1.21
CA SER A 82 -1.45 -15.76 2.01
C SER A 82 -1.64 -15.34 3.46
N GLY A 83 -2.91 -15.26 3.86
CA GLY A 83 -3.32 -15.00 5.23
C GLY A 83 -3.30 -16.28 6.08
N THR A 84 -2.79 -16.15 7.28
CA THR A 84 -2.54 -17.24 8.23
C THR A 84 -3.33 -17.08 9.53
N GLY A 85 -4.31 -16.16 9.56
CA GLY A 85 -5.12 -15.87 10.73
C GLY A 85 -4.52 -14.80 11.66
N LYS A 86 -5.31 -14.39 12.66
CA LYS A 86 -5.00 -13.29 13.60
C LYS A 86 -3.74 -13.51 14.44
N ASP A 87 -3.33 -14.75 14.70
CA ASP A 87 -2.19 -15.10 15.56
C ASP A 87 -0.89 -15.28 14.76
N ALA A 88 -0.90 -14.97 13.47
CA ALA A 88 0.20 -15.30 12.59
C ALA A 88 1.15 -14.15 12.28
N LEU A 89 0.82 -12.92 12.71
CA LEU A 89 1.77 -11.82 12.67
C LEU A 89 2.88 -12.10 13.68
N LYS A 90 4.12 -12.07 13.21
CA LYS A 90 5.30 -12.24 14.04
C LYS A 90 5.86 -10.87 14.41
N GLU A 91 6.46 -10.79 15.59
CA GLU A 91 7.23 -9.61 15.97
C GLU A 91 8.33 -9.38 14.91
N PRO A 92 8.41 -8.18 14.32
CA PRO A 92 9.43 -7.87 13.33
C PRO A 92 10.77 -7.67 14.01
N ASP A 93 11.87 -8.02 13.32
CA ASP A 93 13.23 -7.87 13.85
C ASP A 93 13.67 -6.40 14.05
N ASP A 94 12.95 -5.46 13.43
CA ASP A 94 13.24 -4.02 13.46
C ASP A 94 11.94 -3.19 13.39
N VAL A 95 12.07 -1.88 13.60
CA VAL A 95 10.97 -0.91 13.55
C VAL A 95 10.31 -0.90 12.17
N LEU A 96 8.98 -1.04 12.15
CA LEU A 96 8.20 -0.95 10.92
C LEU A 96 8.25 0.48 10.34
N ASN A 97 8.76 0.61 9.12
CA ASN A 97 8.84 1.87 8.41
C ASN A 97 7.63 2.08 7.48
N ALA A 98 6.67 2.89 7.93
CA ALA A 98 5.48 3.27 7.18
C ALA A 98 5.71 4.40 6.15
N GLU A 99 6.94 4.91 6.02
CA GLU A 99 7.28 6.11 5.25
C GLU A 99 6.31 7.29 5.52
N ASN A 100 5.78 7.93 4.47
CA ASN A 100 4.81 9.03 4.57
C ASN A 100 3.35 8.53 4.56
N SER A 101 3.13 7.24 4.76
CA SER A 101 1.77 6.70 4.81
C SER A 101 1.19 6.92 6.21
N GLY A 102 0.55 8.08 6.42
CA GLY A 102 -0.23 8.34 7.64
C GLY A 102 -1.36 7.33 7.88
N THR A 103 -1.73 6.55 6.86
CA THR A 103 -2.70 5.43 6.95
C THR A 103 -2.08 4.11 7.44
N THR A 104 -0.75 3.97 7.38
CA THR A 104 0.00 2.75 7.77
C THR A 104 0.63 2.86 9.16
N THR A 105 0.75 4.06 9.71
CA THR A 105 1.33 4.29 11.04
C THR A 105 0.36 3.95 12.18
N PRO A 106 0.76 3.15 13.19
CA PRO A 106 0.24 3.32 14.54
C PRO A 106 0.86 4.61 15.09
N HIS A 107 0.04 5.60 15.42
CA HIS A 107 0.52 6.88 15.98
C HIS A 107 1.09 6.63 17.39
N PRO A 108 2.42 6.79 17.62
CA PRO A 108 3.01 6.50 18.93
C PRO A 108 2.76 7.59 20.00
N TYR A 109 2.00 8.66 19.68
CA TYR A 109 1.72 9.78 20.59
C TYR A 109 0.23 10.17 20.64
N ALA A 110 -0.69 9.22 20.77
CA ALA A 110 -2.09 9.53 21.09
C ALA A 110 -2.32 9.50 22.61
N ASN A 111 -1.62 10.36 23.35
CA ASN A 111 -1.93 10.72 24.75
C ASN A 111 -1.21 12.01 25.13
N TYR A 112 -1.90 13.15 25.00
CA TYR A 112 -1.83 14.27 25.93
C TYR A 112 -3.18 14.99 25.88
N GLY A 113 -4.08 14.54 26.75
CA GLY A 113 -5.13 15.33 27.40
C GLY A 113 -4.88 15.24 28.91
#